data_AF-A0A699U8N8-F1
#
_entry.id   AF-A0A699U8N8-F1
#
_cell.length_a   1.000
_cell.length_b   1.000
_cell.length_c   1.000
_cell.angle_alpha   90.00
_cell.angle_beta   90.00
_cell.angle_gamma   90.00
#
_symmetry.space_group_name_H-M   'P 1'
#
loop_
_entity.id
_entity.type
_entity.pdbx_description
1 polymer ?
#
loop_
_entity_poly.entity_id
_entity_poly.type
_entity_poly.pdbx_seq_one_letter_code
_entity_poly.pdbx_strand_id
1 'polypeptide(L)'
;KGKRKPNLGGRAAGRLNTRDKTQNLSLKDITDTRGPIPIQFELRDKQTFMPLGDHAAHWSSYIEEVIRGVPLYYPSWLKVPKERKAALIPDIGTQFDLRPHMESPNWTEINAGI
;
A
#
# COMPACT_ATOMS: atom_id res chain seq x y z
N LYS A 1 5.30 22.39 54.14
CA LYS A 1 4.38 21.97 53.04
C LYS A 1 4.83 22.65 51.76
N GLY A 2 5.07 21.91 50.67
CA GLY A 2 5.29 22.52 49.34
C GLY A 2 6.18 21.70 48.40
N LYS A 3 5.81 20.45 48.10
CA LYS A 3 6.51 19.59 47.13
C LYS A 3 6.26 20.13 45.72
N ARG A 4 7.27 20.69 45.04
CA ARG A 4 7.18 21.09 43.62
C ARG A 4 7.24 19.85 42.73
N LYS A 5 6.21 19.69 41.90
CA LYS A 5 6.01 18.60 40.94
C LYS A 5 7.05 18.69 39.81
N PRO A 6 7.63 17.58 39.34
CA PRO A 6 8.33 17.58 38.06
C PRO A 6 7.29 17.64 36.94
N ASN A 7 7.49 18.58 36.02
CA ASN A 7 6.65 18.77 34.84
C ASN A 7 6.95 17.59 33.91
N LEU A 8 6.16 16.52 34.01
CA LEU A 8 6.08 15.51 32.95
C LEU A 8 5.43 16.20 31.76
N GLY A 9 6.25 16.87 30.94
CA GLY A 9 5.91 17.27 29.59
C GLY A 9 5.61 15.99 28.82
N GLY A 10 4.35 15.55 28.92
CA GLY A 10 3.82 14.38 28.26
C GLY A 10 3.98 14.58 26.76
N ARG A 11 5.06 14.03 26.21
CA ARG A 11 5.17 13.77 24.79
C ARG A 11 4.05 12.76 24.51
N ALA A 12 2.91 13.25 24.03
CA ALA A 12 1.80 12.40 23.62
C ALA A 12 2.32 11.43 22.55
N ALA A 13 2.59 10.20 22.97
CA ALA A 13 2.80 9.06 22.08
C ALA A 13 1.43 8.76 21.46
N GLY A 14 1.12 9.46 20.38
CA GLY A 14 -0.23 9.40 19.83
C GLY A 14 -0.48 10.29 18.62
N ARG A 15 0.55 10.64 17.84
CA ARG A 15 0.31 10.95 16.43
C ARG A 15 0.38 9.64 15.67
N LEU A 16 -0.70 8.86 15.76
CA LEU A 16 -1.07 8.01 14.64
C LEU A 16 -1.09 8.95 13.44
N ASN A 17 -0.28 8.65 12.42
CA ASN A 17 -0.32 9.38 11.17
C ASN A 17 -1.72 9.21 10.57
N THR A 18 -2.65 10.08 10.94
CA THR A 18 -3.90 10.33 10.19
C THR A 18 -3.56 11.22 9.00
N ARG A 19 -2.55 10.82 8.24
CA ARG A 19 -2.40 11.32 6.88
C ARG A 19 -3.36 10.46 6.09
N ASP A 20 -4.52 11.03 5.77
CA ASP A 20 -5.58 10.34 5.03
C ASP A 20 -4.97 9.56 3.85
N LYS A 21 -5.48 8.34 3.64
CA LYS A 21 -5.17 7.45 2.50
C LYS A 21 -5.66 8.05 1.17
N THR A 22 -5.34 9.31 0.92
CA THR A 22 -6.04 10.16 -0.04
C THR A 22 -5.11 11.20 -0.64
N GLN A 23 -3.80 10.93 -0.73
CA GLN A 23 -2.92 11.84 -1.47
C GLN A 23 -3.06 11.68 -2.98
N ASN A 24 -3.55 10.54 -3.46
CA ASN A 24 -3.93 10.35 -4.85
C ASN A 24 -5.41 10.72 -5.09
N LEU A 25 -5.81 11.95 -4.78
CA LEU A 25 -7.17 12.45 -5.05
C LEU A 25 -7.58 12.20 -6.50
N SER A 26 -6.65 12.41 -7.45
CA SER A 26 -6.88 12.14 -8.86
C SER A 26 -7.14 10.67 -9.17
N LEU A 27 -6.48 9.74 -8.48
CA LEU A 27 -6.70 8.31 -8.69
C LEU A 27 -8.06 7.88 -8.15
N LYS A 28 -8.36 8.36 -6.94
CA LYS A 28 -9.64 8.10 -6.28
C LYS A 28 -10.80 8.69 -7.08
N ASP A 29 -10.67 9.90 -7.61
CA ASP A 29 -11.69 10.51 -8.47
C ASP A 29 -11.91 9.71 -9.76
N ILE A 30 -10.83 9.19 -10.37
CA ILE A 30 -10.93 8.33 -11.56
C ILE A 30 -11.65 7.02 -11.20
N THR A 31 -11.31 6.39 -10.08
CA THR A 31 -11.88 5.09 -9.69
C THR A 31 -13.31 5.21 -9.18
N ASP A 32 -13.64 6.27 -8.45
CA ASP A 32 -15.00 6.57 -8.01
C ASP A 32 -15.93 6.86 -9.22
N THR A 33 -15.37 7.42 -10.30
CA THR A 33 -16.14 7.76 -11.51
C THR A 33 -16.22 6.61 -12.53
N ARG A 34 -15.16 5.82 -12.70
CA ARG A 34 -15.00 4.85 -13.80
C ARG A 34 -14.81 3.41 -13.32
N GLY A 35 -14.72 3.18 -12.02
CA GLY A 35 -14.37 1.90 -11.42
C GLY A 35 -12.85 1.64 -11.37
N PRO A 36 -12.42 0.46 -10.90
CA PRO A 36 -11.01 0.10 -10.81
C PRO A 36 -10.30 0.24 -12.16
N ILE A 37 -9.13 0.87 -12.15
CA ILE A 37 -8.36 1.15 -13.36
C ILE A 37 -7.63 -0.13 -13.81
N PRO A 38 -7.71 -0.53 -15.08
CA PRO A 38 -6.94 -1.67 -15.58
C PRO A 38 -5.44 -1.44 -15.41
N ILE A 39 -4.72 -2.46 -14.94
CA ILE A 39 -3.26 -2.44 -14.86
C ILE A 39 -2.65 -3.68 -15.49
N GLN A 40 -1.48 -3.53 -16.10
CA GLN A 40 -0.69 -4.63 -16.64
C GLN A 40 0.61 -4.75 -15.86
N PHE A 41 1.15 -5.96 -15.78
CA PHE A 41 2.45 -6.23 -15.17
C PHE A 41 3.36 -6.91 -16.16
N GLU A 42 4.62 -6.48 -16.18
CA GLU A 42 5.69 -7.14 -16.92
C GLU A 42 6.69 -7.74 -15.93
N LEU A 43 7.02 -9.03 -16.13
CA LEU A 43 8.06 -9.71 -15.38
C LEU A 43 9.43 -9.25 -15.91
N ARG A 44 10.20 -8.52 -15.11
CA ARG A 44 11.59 -8.16 -15.45
C ARG A 44 12.57 -9.25 -15.00
N ASP A 45 13.78 -9.23 -15.59
CA ASP A 45 14.89 -10.18 -15.38
C ASP A 45 15.22 -10.51 -13.90
N LYS A 46 14.86 -9.63 -12.95
CA LYS A 46 15.07 -9.84 -11.50
C LYS A 46 13.86 -10.45 -10.80
N GLN A 47 12.97 -11.11 -11.53
CA GLN A 47 11.71 -11.66 -11.04
C GLN A 47 10.84 -10.61 -10.33
N THR A 48 10.94 -9.36 -10.80
CA THR A 48 10.20 -8.21 -10.27
C THR A 48 9.09 -7.87 -11.25
N PHE A 49 7.84 -7.95 -10.81
CA PHE A 49 6.70 -7.48 -11.58
C PHE A 49 6.62 -5.96 -11.48
N MET A 50 6.74 -5.30 -12.63
CA MET A 50 6.59 -3.85 -12.73
C MET A 50 5.25 -3.52 -13.36
N PRO A 51 4.53 -2.50 -12.86
CA PRO A 51 3.36 -2.01 -13.54
C PRO A 51 3.76 -1.42 -14.91
N LEU A 52 2.91 -1.63 -15.92
CA LEU A 52 3.13 -1.17 -17.29
C LEU A 52 1.99 -0.22 -17.72
N GLY A 53 2.34 0.75 -18.58
CA GLY A 53 1.40 1.69 -19.20
C GLY A 53 1.22 3.00 -18.42
N ASP A 54 0.25 3.80 -18.87
CA ASP A 54 0.00 5.17 -18.36
C ASP A 54 -0.35 5.22 -16.87
N HIS A 55 -0.84 4.11 -16.32
CA HIS A 55 -1.23 3.99 -14.92
C HIS A 55 -0.10 3.50 -13.99
N ALA A 56 1.09 3.25 -14.53
CA ALA A 56 2.23 2.76 -13.73
C ALA A 56 2.68 3.74 -12.65
N ALA A 57 2.71 5.04 -12.95
CA ALA A 57 3.09 6.06 -11.96
C ALA A 57 2.07 6.16 -10.81
N HIS A 58 0.79 5.99 -11.15
CA HIS A 58 -0.29 5.94 -10.17
C HIS A 58 -0.22 4.71 -9.28
N TRP A 59 0.09 3.55 -9.87
CA TRP A 59 0.33 2.32 -9.12
C TRP A 59 1.45 2.46 -8.11
N SER A 60 2.63 2.93 -8.53
CA SER A 60 3.77 3.11 -7.62
C SER A 60 3.43 4.05 -6.46
N SER A 61 2.76 5.17 -6.75
CA SER A 61 2.35 6.14 -5.74
C SER A 61 1.35 5.56 -4.74
N TYR A 62 0.38 4.77 -5.22
CA TYR A 62 -0.63 4.15 -4.38
C TYR A 62 -0.08 3.00 -3.54
N ILE A 63 0.76 2.15 -4.13
CA ILE A 63 1.41 1.05 -3.42
C ILE A 63 2.28 1.57 -2.26
N GLU A 64 3.05 2.65 -2.48
CA GLU A 64 3.79 3.29 -1.38
C GLU A 64 2.88 3.73 -0.23
N GLU A 65 1.68 4.25 -0.55
CA GLU A 65 0.70 4.67 0.43
C GLU A 65 0.12 3.49 1.21
N VAL A 66 -0.24 2.41 0.51
CA VAL A 66 -0.75 1.16 1.10
C VAL A 66 0.32 0.53 2.02
N ILE A 67 1.58 0.49 1.57
CA ILE A 67 2.71 -0.08 2.33
C ILE A 67 3.05 0.78 3.55
N ARG A 68 2.81 2.09 3.56
CA ARG A 68 2.96 2.92 4.78
C ARG A 68 2.04 2.47 5.91
N GLY A 69 0.94 1.76 5.60
CA GLY A 69 0.09 1.11 6.59
C GLY A 69 0.69 -0.17 7.22
N VAL A 70 1.77 -0.71 6.64
CA VAL A 70 2.46 -1.90 7.14
C VAL A 70 3.44 -1.51 8.25
N PRO A 71 3.49 -2.25 9.38
CA PRO A 71 4.38 -1.93 10.48
C PRO A 71 5.86 -1.86 10.07
N LEU A 72 6.53 -0.77 10.46
CA LEU A 72 7.94 -0.50 10.12
C LEU A 72 8.96 -1.47 10.75
N TYR A 73 8.54 -2.33 11.69
CA TYR A 73 9.44 -3.31 12.32
C TYR A 73 9.78 -4.51 11.42
N TYR A 74 9.10 -4.65 10.27
CA TYR A 74 9.50 -5.62 9.25
C TYR A 74 10.67 -5.07 8.43
N PRO A 75 11.85 -5.72 8.46
CA PRO A 75 13.06 -5.20 7.79
C PRO A 75 13.03 -5.36 6.27
N SER A 76 12.11 -6.16 5.71
CA SER A 76 11.89 -6.29 4.28
C SER A 76 10.49 -6.78 3.96
N TRP A 77 10.04 -6.53 2.72
CA TRP A 77 8.74 -6.99 2.24
C TRP A 77 8.57 -8.52 2.32
N LEU A 78 9.64 -9.27 2.08
CA LEU A 78 9.65 -10.73 2.20
C LEU A 78 9.40 -11.22 3.63
N LYS A 79 9.63 -10.37 4.65
CA LYS A 79 9.39 -10.70 6.06
C LYS A 79 8.00 -10.31 6.54
N VAL A 80 7.20 -9.63 5.71
CA VAL A 80 5.80 -9.30 6.03
C VAL A 80 4.96 -10.59 5.92
N PRO A 81 4.18 -10.95 6.95
CA PRO A 81 3.34 -12.14 6.93
C PRO A 81 2.35 -12.13 5.77
N LYS A 82 2.08 -13.30 5.20
CA LYS A 82 1.16 -13.46 4.06
C LYS A 82 -0.25 -12.91 4.39
N GLU A 83 -0.69 -13.00 5.64
CA GLU A 83 -1.98 -12.50 6.10
C GLU A 83 -2.05 -10.97 6.03
N ARG A 84 -0.93 -10.30 6.33
CA ARG A 84 -0.83 -8.84 6.22
C ARG A 84 -0.83 -8.40 4.77
N LYS A 85 -0.12 -9.12 3.88
CA LYS A 85 -0.14 -8.84 2.43
C LYS A 85 -1.52 -9.07 1.83
N ALA A 86 -2.14 -10.20 2.15
CA ALA A 86 -3.49 -10.54 1.69
C ALA A 86 -4.54 -9.51 2.10
N ALA A 87 -4.40 -8.89 3.28
CA ALA A 87 -5.29 -7.82 3.73
C ALA A 87 -5.19 -6.53 2.90
N LEU A 88 -4.11 -6.33 2.14
CA LEU A 88 -3.91 -5.15 1.28
C LEU A 88 -4.47 -5.38 -0.13
N ILE A 89 -4.63 -6.63 -0.56
CA ILE A 89 -5.14 -6.96 -1.91
C ILE A 89 -6.53 -6.37 -2.17
N PRO A 90 -7.50 -6.41 -1.24
CA PRO A 90 -8.79 -5.73 -1.42
C PRO A 90 -8.63 -4.21 -1.59
N ASP A 91 -7.80 -3.56 -0.76
CA ASP A 91 -7.53 -2.12 -0.84
C ASP A 91 -6.94 -1.76 -2.22
N ILE A 92 -6.03 -2.59 -2.76
CA ILE A 92 -5.47 -2.41 -4.10
C ILE A 92 -6.51 -2.68 -5.19
N GLY A 93 -7.32 -3.73 -5.02
CA GLY A 93 -8.40 -4.11 -5.94
C GLY A 93 -9.52 -3.07 -6.05
N THR A 94 -9.67 -2.16 -5.07
CA THR A 94 -10.60 -1.03 -5.21
C THR A 94 -10.13 0.01 -6.21
N GLN A 95 -8.82 0.17 -6.37
CA GLN A 95 -8.22 1.19 -7.22
C GLN A 95 -7.76 0.65 -8.57
N PHE A 96 -7.26 -0.59 -8.60
CA PHE A 96 -6.73 -1.24 -9.78
C PHE A 96 -7.42 -2.57 -10.03
N ASP A 97 -7.79 -2.84 -11.28
CA ASP A 97 -8.40 -4.12 -11.64
C ASP A 97 -7.33 -5.23 -11.68
N LEU A 98 -7.25 -5.98 -10.57
CA LEU A 98 -6.34 -7.11 -10.42
C LEU A 98 -6.94 -8.44 -10.93
N ARG A 99 -8.23 -8.48 -11.27
CA ARG A 99 -8.93 -9.73 -11.65
C ARG A 99 -8.23 -10.49 -12.79
N PRO A 100 -7.77 -9.83 -13.87
CA PRO A 100 -7.06 -10.53 -14.94
C PRO A 100 -5.77 -11.23 -14.48
N HIS A 101 -5.17 -10.76 -13.39
CA HIS A 101 -3.91 -11.30 -12.85
C HIS A 101 -4.13 -12.37 -11.79
N MET A 102 -5.22 -12.29 -11.03
CA MET A 102 -5.57 -13.29 -10.02
C MET A 102 -5.86 -14.66 -10.62
N GLU A 103 -6.37 -14.68 -11.85
CA GLU A 103 -6.63 -15.90 -12.62
C GLU A 103 -5.39 -16.37 -13.42
N SER A 104 -4.31 -15.58 -13.42
CA SER A 104 -3.10 -15.89 -14.18
C SER A 104 -2.20 -16.89 -13.44
N PRO A 105 -1.42 -17.72 -14.17
CA PRO A 105 -0.40 -18.59 -13.57
C PRO A 105 0.65 -17.80 -12.76
N ASN A 106 0.82 -16.51 -13.09
CA ASN A 106 1.82 -15.63 -12.49
C ASN A 106 1.31 -14.95 -11.22
N TRP A 107 0.05 -15.17 -10.80
CA TRP A 107 -0.55 -14.54 -9.62
C TRP A 107 0.31 -14.70 -8.37
N THR A 108 0.86 -15.90 -8.14
CA THR A 108 1.68 -16.18 -6.95
C THR A 108 2.92 -15.28 -6.89
N GLU A 109 3.55 -15.03 -8.04
CA GLU A 109 4.74 -14.21 -8.13
C GLU A 109 4.39 -12.71 -8.10
N ILE A 110 3.30 -12.31 -8.77
CA ILE A 110 2.75 -10.95 -8.69
C ILE A 110 2.42 -10.61 -7.24
N ASN A 111 1.65 -11.44 -6.55
CA ASN A 111 1.27 -11.24 -5.15
C ASN A 111 2.46 -11.28 -4.17
N ALA A 112 3.58 -11.93 -4.54
CA ALA A 112 4.80 -11.87 -3.75
C ALA A 112 5.55 -10.53 -3.94
N GLY A 113 5.42 -9.92 -5.13
CA GLY A 113 6.10 -8.69 -5.54
C GLY A 113 5.29 -7.39 -5.38
N ILE A 114 3.96 -7.46 -5.30
CA ILE A 114 3.09 -6.44 -4.68
C ILE A 114 3.50 -6.31 -3.22
#